data_AF-A0A2T7NMV2-F1
#
_entry.id   AF-A0A2T7NMV2-F1
#
_cell.length_a   1.000
_cell.length_b   1.000
_cell.length_c   1.000
_cell.angle_alpha   90.00
_cell.angle_beta   90.00
_cell.angle_gamma   90.00
#
_symmetry.space_group_name_H-M   'P 1'
#
loop_
_entity.id
_entity.type
_entity.pdbx_description
1 polymer ?
#
loop_
_entity_poly.entity_id
_entity_poly.type
_entity_poly.pdbx_seq_one_letter_code
_entity_poly.pdbx_strand_id
1 'polypeptide(L)'
;MFNVGFVEAQKRGNFTCFIIQDTDLIPRDNRNLYRCDKVPRHFVTSRGNETWKQKLPYPSFIGGVLGLRKDHMNKSNGCSNYFYGWGSEDDDLKIREILRQTTKKRMKKDGLNSLQYELVDAKEKELYTWLLVKPPPPPASIYGTTPTP
;
A
#
# COMPACT_ATOMS: atom_id res chain seq x y z
N MET A 1 1.21 2.58 -5.90
CA MET A 1 -0.15 2.32 -6.43
C MET A 1 -1.25 2.47 -5.37
N PHE A 2 -1.04 2.04 -4.12
CA PHE A 2 -2.08 2.09 -3.06
C PHE A 2 -2.62 3.48 -2.73
N ASN A 3 -1.77 4.50 -2.71
CA ASN A 3 -2.20 5.90 -2.51
C ASN A 3 -3.21 6.37 -3.57
N VAL A 4 -3.03 5.97 -4.82
CA VAL A 4 -3.97 6.29 -5.91
C VAL A 4 -5.33 5.65 -5.64
N GLY A 5 -5.34 4.35 -5.30
CA GLY A 5 -6.57 3.64 -4.95
C GLY A 5 -7.33 4.30 -3.79
N PHE A 6 -6.61 4.74 -2.76
CA PHE A 6 -7.19 5.49 -1.63
C PHE A 6 -7.86 6.80 -2.08
N VAL A 7 -7.18 7.62 -2.88
CA VAL A 7 -7.69 8.90 -3.36
C VAL A 7 -8.87 8.71 -4.31
N GLU A 8 -8.78 7.78 -5.27
CA GLU A 8 -9.83 7.54 -6.27
C GLU A 8 -11.09 6.90 -5.66
N ALA A 9 -10.93 5.98 -4.69
CA ALA A 9 -12.07 5.42 -3.98
C ALA A 9 -12.85 6.51 -3.22
N GLN A 10 -12.15 7.48 -2.63
CA GLN A 10 -12.80 8.59 -1.90
C GLN A 10 -13.62 9.53 -2.79
N LYS A 11 -13.29 9.62 -4.08
CA LYS A 11 -14.12 10.36 -5.06
C LYS A 11 -15.44 9.64 -5.37
N ARG A 12 -15.49 8.33 -5.14
CA ARG A 12 -16.64 7.46 -5.45
C ARG A 12 -17.58 7.22 -4.26
N GLY A 13 -17.11 7.46 -3.04
CA GLY A 13 -17.93 7.25 -1.85
C GLY A 13 -17.22 7.57 -0.54
N ASN A 14 -17.98 7.61 0.54
CA ASN A 14 -17.45 7.89 1.88
C ASN A 14 -16.90 6.62 2.55
N PHE A 15 -15.88 6.02 1.94
CA PHE A 15 -15.22 4.85 2.49
C PHE A 15 -14.38 5.22 3.73
N THR A 16 -14.57 4.44 4.80
CA THR A 16 -13.86 4.63 6.09
C THR A 16 -12.82 3.55 6.34
N CYS A 17 -12.85 2.47 5.56
CA CYS A 17 -11.95 1.32 5.64
C CYS A 17 -11.43 0.98 4.23
N PHE A 18 -10.12 0.78 4.14
CA PHE A 18 -9.40 0.45 2.91
C PHE A 18 -8.63 -0.84 3.14
N ILE A 19 -8.91 -1.85 2.32
CA ILE A 19 -8.16 -3.10 2.31
C ILE A 19 -7.25 -3.07 1.09
N ILE A 20 -5.95 -3.14 1.35
CA ILE A 20 -4.90 -3.26 0.35
C ILE A 20 -4.55 -4.74 0.26
N GLN A 21 -4.65 -5.33 -0.92
CA GLN A 21 -4.53 -6.77 -1.12
C GLN A 21 -3.76 -7.06 -2.41
N ASP A 22 -2.75 -7.93 -2.30
CA ASP A 22 -2.15 -8.57 -3.46
C ASP A 22 -3.17 -9.45 -4.19
N THR A 23 -3.21 -9.35 -5.52
CA THR A 23 -4.18 -10.07 -6.34
C THR A 23 -3.99 -11.59 -6.35
N ASP A 24 -2.84 -12.08 -5.89
CA ASP A 24 -2.49 -13.51 -5.84
C ASP A 24 -2.74 -14.14 -4.45
N LEU A 25 -3.32 -13.39 -3.50
CA LEU A 25 -3.64 -13.89 -2.17
C LEU A 25 -5.14 -14.07 -1.98
N ILE A 26 -5.55 -15.30 -1.64
CA ILE A 26 -6.94 -15.66 -1.35
C ILE A 26 -7.02 -16.19 0.09
N PRO A 27 -7.94 -15.68 0.93
CA PRO A 27 -8.12 -16.19 2.28
C PRO A 27 -8.63 -17.63 2.25
N ARG A 28 -7.98 -18.51 3.02
CA ARG A 28 -8.39 -19.93 3.15
C ARG A 28 -9.54 -20.14 4.11
N ASP A 29 -9.82 -19.16 4.96
CA ASP A 29 -10.80 -19.24 6.04
C ASP A 29 -11.71 -18.01 5.99
N ASN A 30 -13.01 -18.23 5.86
CA ASN A 30 -14.02 -17.16 5.79
C ASN A 30 -14.23 -16.43 7.12
N ARG A 31 -13.68 -16.93 8.22
CA ARG A 31 -13.63 -16.24 9.51
C ARG A 31 -12.62 -15.08 9.51
N ASN A 32 -11.74 -15.00 8.51
CA ASN A 32 -10.89 -13.85 8.31
C ASN A 32 -11.68 -12.68 7.70
N LEU A 33 -12.51 -12.02 8.52
CA LEU A 33 -13.45 -11.00 8.05
C LEU A 33 -12.75 -9.76 7.49
N TYR A 34 -12.95 -9.41 6.22
CA TYR A 34 -12.33 -8.24 5.55
C TYR A 34 -12.94 -6.91 6.01
N ARG A 35 -12.57 -6.49 7.22
CA ARG A 35 -12.96 -5.22 7.83
C ARG A 35 -11.82 -4.65 8.66
N CYS A 36 -11.74 -3.34 8.70
CA CYS A 36 -10.78 -2.62 9.53
C CYS A 36 -11.15 -2.68 11.01
N ASP A 37 -10.16 -2.46 11.87
CA ASP A 37 -10.31 -2.33 13.32
C ASP A 37 -9.80 -0.95 13.77
N LYS A 38 -9.81 -0.69 15.09
CA LYS A 38 -9.26 0.53 15.70
C LYS A 38 -7.77 0.72 15.39
N VAL A 39 -7.05 -0.37 15.22
CA VAL A 39 -5.64 -0.41 14.80
C VAL A 39 -5.52 -0.99 13.40
N PRO A 40 -4.44 -0.71 12.65
CA PRO A 40 -4.17 -1.37 11.38
C PRO A 40 -4.19 -2.89 11.52
N ARG A 41 -4.91 -3.55 10.62
CA ARG A 41 -5.11 -5.00 10.67
C ARG A 41 -4.35 -5.68 9.56
N HIS A 42 -3.40 -6.53 9.92
CA HIS A 42 -2.74 -7.42 8.99
C HIS A 42 -3.52 -8.73 8.88
N PHE A 43 -3.88 -9.14 7.67
CA PHE A 43 -4.75 -10.29 7.42
C PHE A 43 -3.99 -11.59 7.13
N VAL A 44 -2.73 -11.47 6.74
CA VAL A 44 -1.89 -12.63 6.41
C VAL A 44 -1.16 -13.07 7.67
N THR A 45 -1.62 -14.14 8.32
CA THR A 45 -0.92 -14.70 9.51
C THR A 45 -0.07 -15.93 9.16
N SER A 46 -0.31 -16.52 7.99
CA SER A 46 0.38 -17.71 7.48
C SER A 46 0.21 -17.79 5.97
N ARG A 47 1.28 -18.08 5.22
CA ARG A 47 1.22 -18.37 3.78
C ARG A 47 1.60 -19.83 3.53
N GLY A 48 0.71 -20.53 2.82
CA GLY A 48 0.86 -21.96 2.54
C GLY A 48 1.57 -22.22 1.22
N ASN A 49 2.88 -22.01 1.17
CA ASN A 49 3.74 -22.48 0.08
C ASN A 49 5.04 -23.05 0.65
N GLU A 50 5.86 -23.66 -0.21
CA GLU A 50 7.12 -24.31 0.18
C GLU A 50 8.09 -23.35 0.89
N THR A 51 8.07 -22.08 0.50
CA THR A 51 8.95 -21.05 1.04
C THR A 51 8.55 -20.58 2.44
N TRP A 52 7.24 -20.42 2.72
CA TRP A 52 6.75 -19.80 3.96
C TRP A 52 6.30 -20.83 5.00
N LYS A 53 6.06 -22.09 4.59
CA LYS A 53 5.76 -23.23 5.49
C LYS A 53 4.70 -22.91 6.56
N GLN A 54 3.62 -22.23 6.16
CA GLN A 54 2.51 -21.79 7.05
C GLN A 54 2.92 -20.77 8.13
N LYS A 55 3.99 -20.00 7.90
CA LYS A 55 4.47 -18.99 8.85
C LYS A 55 4.70 -17.66 8.15
N LEU A 56 4.84 -16.62 8.96
CA LEU A 56 5.35 -15.33 8.52
C LEU A 56 6.87 -15.40 8.30
N PRO A 57 7.43 -14.55 7.43
CA PRO A 57 8.85 -14.53 7.12
C PRO A 57 9.62 -13.90 8.29
N TYR A 58 9.00 -12.96 9.00
CA TYR A 58 9.49 -12.32 10.21
C TYR A 58 8.31 -11.70 11.01
N PRO A 59 8.48 -11.45 12.33
CA PRO A 59 7.37 -11.04 13.22
C PRO A 59 6.71 -9.69 12.89
N SER A 60 7.44 -8.76 12.28
CA SER A 60 6.95 -7.41 11.95
C SER A 60 6.40 -7.28 10.53
N PHE A 61 6.34 -8.37 9.76
CA PHE A 61 5.84 -8.38 8.38
C PHE A 61 4.38 -7.91 8.32
N ILE A 62 4.08 -6.97 7.41
CA ILE A 62 2.70 -6.48 7.18
C ILE A 62 2.26 -6.55 5.72
N GLY A 63 3.04 -7.19 4.85
CA GLY A 63 2.73 -7.30 3.43
C GLY A 63 1.62 -8.30 3.10
N GLY A 64 1.27 -8.34 1.82
CA GLY A 64 0.24 -9.21 1.28
C GLY A 64 -1.16 -8.62 1.39
N VAL A 65 -1.71 -8.55 2.61
CA VAL A 65 -3.06 -8.01 2.83
C VAL A 65 -3.12 -7.19 4.12
N LEU A 66 -3.43 -5.90 4.00
CA LEU A 66 -3.45 -4.92 5.08
C LEU A 66 -4.72 -4.06 5.04
N GLY A 67 -5.36 -3.90 6.20
CA GLY A 67 -6.54 -3.06 6.40
C GLY A 67 -6.23 -1.82 7.19
N LEU A 68 -6.59 -0.67 6.63
CA LEU A 68 -6.33 0.65 7.19
C LEU A 68 -7.62 1.48 7.18
N ARG A 69 -7.92 2.13 8.30
CA ARG A 69 -8.97 3.14 8.32
C ARG A 69 -8.50 4.41 7.64
N LYS A 70 -9.46 5.25 7.24
CA LYS A 70 -9.20 6.57 6.65
C LYS A 70 -8.26 7.43 7.51
N ASP A 71 -8.43 7.39 8.83
CA ASP A 71 -7.57 8.11 9.77
C ASP A 71 -6.16 7.52 9.87
N HIS A 72 -6.00 6.20 9.76
CA HIS A 72 -4.66 5.58 9.67
C HIS A 72 -3.93 6.08 8.41
N MET A 73 -4.59 6.05 7.26
CA MET A 73 -4.03 6.55 5.98
C MET A 73 -3.68 8.04 6.05
N ASN A 74 -4.56 8.88 6.61
CA ASN A 74 -4.28 10.31 6.73
C ASN A 74 -3.13 10.59 7.70
N LYS A 75 -3.08 9.87 8.82
CA LYS A 75 -2.07 10.04 9.87
C LYS A 75 -0.69 9.58 9.43
N SER A 76 -0.60 8.59 8.55
CA SER A 76 0.65 8.10 7.96
C SER A 76 1.10 8.91 6.73
N ASN A 77 0.30 9.87 6.27
CA ASN A 77 0.43 10.48 4.94
C ASN A 77 0.46 9.38 3.85
N GLY A 78 -0.32 8.32 4.01
CA GLY A 78 -0.34 7.15 3.14
C GLY A 78 0.99 6.41 3.07
N CYS A 79 1.18 5.69 1.96
CA CYS A 79 2.38 4.94 1.63
C CYS A 79 3.46 5.85 1.03
N SER A 80 4.71 5.42 1.00
CA SER A 80 5.78 6.08 0.24
C SER A 80 5.54 6.02 -1.26
N ASN A 81 5.88 7.09 -1.98
CA ASN A 81 5.84 7.11 -3.45
C ASN A 81 7.22 6.78 -4.09
N TYR A 82 8.25 6.49 -3.28
CA TYR A 82 9.62 6.25 -3.76
C TYR A 82 9.97 4.78 -4.03
N PHE A 83 9.08 3.84 -3.72
CA PHE A 83 9.34 2.42 -4.00
C PHE A 83 8.86 2.08 -5.41
N TYR A 84 9.83 1.84 -6.29
CA TYR A 84 9.64 1.37 -7.65
C TYR A 84 10.21 -0.05 -7.75
N GLY A 85 9.38 -1.00 -8.19
CA GLY A 85 9.73 -2.43 -8.18
C GLY A 85 9.24 -3.16 -6.92
N TRP A 86 9.81 -4.35 -6.68
CA TRP A 86 9.42 -5.21 -5.56
C TRP A 86 10.25 -4.93 -4.30
N GLY A 87 9.57 -4.69 -3.18
CA GLY A 87 10.15 -4.78 -1.83
C GLY A 87 10.20 -3.47 -1.03
N SER A 88 10.25 -3.64 0.29
CA SER A 88 10.46 -2.61 1.32
C SER A 88 9.38 -1.54 1.50
N GLU A 89 8.36 -1.49 0.64
CA GLU A 89 7.25 -0.53 0.79
C GLU A 89 6.36 -0.85 2.00
N ASP A 90 6.06 -2.14 2.22
CA ASP A 90 5.31 -2.60 3.40
C ASP A 90 6.05 -2.26 4.70
N ASP A 91 7.36 -2.52 4.75
CA ASP A 91 8.18 -2.20 5.91
C ASP A 91 8.22 -0.68 6.16
N ASP A 92 8.26 0.12 5.09
CA ASP A 92 8.17 1.57 5.18
C ASP A 92 6.87 2.04 5.85
N LEU A 93 5.75 1.45 5.42
CA LEU A 93 4.43 1.76 5.96
C LEU A 93 4.32 1.34 7.43
N LYS A 94 4.91 0.19 7.80
CA LYS A 94 5.01 -0.26 9.18
C LYS A 94 5.76 0.75 10.05
N ILE A 95 6.89 1.24 9.55
CA ILE A 95 7.71 2.24 10.24
C ILE A 95 6.93 3.57 10.36
N ARG A 96 6.19 4.00 9.33
CA ARG A 96 5.33 5.21 9.40
C ARG A 96 4.27 5.12 10.51
N GLU A 97 3.66 3.95 10.70
CA GLU A 97 2.64 3.76 11.73
C GLU A 97 3.22 3.63 13.14
N ILE A 98 4.28 2.83 13.32
CA ILE A 98 4.87 2.54 14.64
C ILE A 98 5.79 3.68 15.09
N LEU A 99 6.74 4.04 14.24
CA LEU A 99 7.91 4.84 14.62
C LEU A 99 7.73 6.29 14.22
N ARG A 100 6.55 6.84 14.50
CA ARG A 100 6.14 8.22 14.23
C ARG A 100 7.22 9.30 14.32
N GLN A 101 8.34 9.10 15.02
CA GLN A 101 9.50 10.00 15.19
C GLN A 101 10.59 9.94 14.09
N THR A 102 11.11 8.78 13.69
CA THR A 102 12.25 8.68 12.75
C THR A 102 11.85 8.98 11.30
N THR A 103 10.64 8.62 10.89
CA THR A 103 10.13 8.82 9.53
C THR A 103 9.50 10.20 9.31
N LYS A 104 9.33 11.03 10.36
CA LYS A 104 8.67 12.35 10.27
C LYS A 104 9.21 13.22 9.14
N LYS A 105 10.53 13.25 8.99
CA LYS A 105 11.18 14.13 7.99
C LYS A 105 10.81 13.72 6.57
N ARG A 106 10.78 12.42 6.28
CA ARG A 106 10.41 11.92 4.96
C ARG A 106 8.90 11.97 4.75
N MET A 107 8.09 11.56 5.73
CA MET A 107 6.63 11.66 5.66
C MET A 107 6.14 13.08 5.35
N LYS A 108 6.85 14.13 5.79
CA LYS A 108 6.50 15.51 5.45
C LYS A 108 6.64 15.84 3.96
N LYS A 109 7.50 15.13 3.24
CA LYS A 109 7.84 15.38 1.82
C LYS A 109 7.35 14.28 0.88
N ASP A 110 6.96 13.13 1.43
CA ASP A 110 6.67 11.91 0.69
C ASP A 110 5.44 11.20 1.24
N GLY A 111 4.43 11.02 0.39
CA GLY A 111 3.20 10.31 0.70
C GLY A 111 2.01 10.85 -0.09
N LEU A 112 0.82 10.89 0.51
CA LEU A 112 -0.38 11.43 -0.12
C LEU A 112 -0.18 12.89 -0.57
N ASN A 113 0.52 13.70 0.22
CA ASN A 113 0.79 15.10 -0.10
C ASN A 113 1.72 15.33 -1.30
N SER A 114 2.45 14.31 -1.75
CA SER A 114 3.34 14.38 -2.91
C SER A 114 2.94 13.41 -4.02
N LEU A 115 1.75 12.79 -3.90
CA LEU A 115 1.25 11.84 -4.87
C LEU A 115 1.03 12.52 -6.22
N GLN A 116 1.69 12.00 -7.25
CA GLN A 116 1.52 12.42 -8.64
C GLN A 116 1.12 11.20 -9.48
N TYR A 117 0.11 11.38 -10.31
CA TYR A 117 -0.34 10.40 -11.30
C TYR A 117 -1.29 11.07 -12.30
N GLU A 118 -1.41 10.46 -13.47
CA GLU A 118 -2.44 10.76 -14.46
C GLU A 118 -3.45 9.61 -14.47
N LEU A 119 -4.74 9.92 -14.39
CA LEU A 119 -5.81 8.93 -14.62
C LEU A 119 -6.06 8.83 -16.13
N VAL A 120 -5.62 7.74 -16.74
CA VAL A 120 -5.70 7.52 -18.18
C VAL A 120 -7.08 6.99 -18.57
N ASP A 121 -7.62 6.06 -17.77
CA ASP A 121 -8.90 5.41 -18.03
C ASP A 121 -9.54 4.92 -16.74
N ALA A 122 -10.88 4.88 -16.71
CA ALA A 122 -11.65 4.37 -15.60
C ALA A 122 -12.85 3.59 -16.15
N LYS A 123 -12.87 2.27 -15.93
CA LYS A 123 -13.93 1.37 -16.40
C LYS A 123 -14.67 0.75 -15.24
N GLU A 124 -15.97 0.98 -15.20
CA GLU A 124 -16.86 0.24 -14.32
C GLU A 124 -17.21 -1.09 -14.97
N LYS A 125 -16.97 -2.18 -14.24
CA LYS A 125 -17.33 -3.55 -14.61
C LYS A 125 -18.33 -4.06 -13.57
N GLU A 126 -19.01 -5.14 -13.93
CA GLU A 126 -20.03 -5.76 -13.07
C GLU A 126 -19.51 -6.08 -11.66
N LEU A 127 -18.26 -6.54 -11.55
CA LEU A 127 -17.69 -7.00 -10.27
C LEU A 127 -16.61 -6.07 -9.70
N TYR A 128 -16.12 -5.09 -10.46
CA TYR A 128 -15.02 -4.23 -10.03
C TYR A 128 -14.95 -2.92 -10.83
N THR A 129 -14.28 -1.93 -10.27
CA THR A 129 -13.84 -0.75 -11.01
C THR A 129 -12.36 -0.92 -11.35
N TRP A 130 -12.03 -0.73 -12.63
CA TRP A 130 -10.65 -0.72 -13.10
C TRP A 130 -10.19 0.71 -13.37
N LEU A 131 -9.04 1.08 -12.83
CA LEU A 131 -8.42 2.39 -13.02
C LEU A 131 -7.06 2.19 -13.69
N LEU A 132 -6.89 2.73 -14.88
CA LEU A 132 -5.59 2.82 -15.54
C LEU A 132 -4.96 4.15 -15.14
N VAL A 133 -3.80 4.06 -14.50
CA VAL A 133 -3.07 5.25 -14.08
C VAL A 133 -1.64 5.22 -14.59
N LYS A 134 -1.12 6.39 -14.90
CA LYS A 134 0.25 6.60 -15.31
C LYS A 134 0.99 7.36 -14.21
N PRO A 135 1.91 6.71 -13.47
CA PRO A 135 2.74 7.38 -12.48
C PRO A 135 3.83 8.22 -13.15
N PRO A 136 4.46 9.16 -12.43
CA PRO A 136 5.67 9.83 -12.90
C PRO A 136 6.78 8.81 -13.15
N PRO A 137 7.73 9.10 -14.05
CA PRO A 137 8.90 8.26 -14.23
C PRO A 137 9.72 8.19 -12.93
N PRO A 138 10.38 7.06 -12.64
CA PRO A 138 11.22 6.97 -11.43
C PRO A 138 12.36 7.98 -11.50
N PRO A 139 12.79 8.55 -10.36
CA PRO A 139 13.98 9.40 -10.32
C PRO A 139 15.19 8.71 -10.96
N ALA A 140 15.98 9.45 -11.75
CA ALA A 140 17.17 8.92 -12.43
C ALA A 140 18.16 8.22 -11.47
N SER A 141 18.21 8.67 -10.21
CA SER A 141 19.03 8.05 -9.15
C SER A 141 18.70 6.59 -8.84
N ILE A 142 17.50 6.12 -9.20
CA ILE A 142 17.08 4.72 -8.99
C ILE A 142 17.71 3.78 -10.02
N TYR A 143 18.09 4.29 -11.20
CA TYR A 143 18.68 3.50 -12.29
C TYR A 143 20.20 3.44 -12.26
N GLY A 144 20.88 4.10 -11.31
CA GLY A 144 22.32 4.00 -11.14
C GLY A 144 23.17 4.59 -12.27
N THR A 145 22.60 5.29 -13.25
CA THR A 145 23.37 5.96 -14.31
C THR A 145 23.53 7.44 -14.00
N THR A 146 24.71 7.81 -13.51
CA THR A 146 25.24 9.15 -13.80
C THR A 146 25.29 9.30 -15.32
N PRO A 147 24.72 10.34 -15.93
CA PRO A 147 25.06 10.66 -17.31
C PRO A 147 26.56 10.94 -17.30
N THR A 148 27.35 10.08 -17.95
CA THR A 148 28.72 10.45 -18.31
C THR A 148 28.63 11.66 -19.25
N PRO A 149 29.46 12.68 -19.05
CA PRO A 149 29.47 13.88 -19.89
C PRO A 149 29.73 13.58 -21.36
#